data_AF-A0A1Q5DNL9-F1
#
_entry.id   AF-A0A1Q5DNL9-F1
#
_cell.length_a   1.000
_cell.length_b   1.000
_cell.length_c   1.000
_cell.angle_alpha   90.00
_cell.angle_beta   90.00
_cell.angle_gamma   90.00
#
_symmetry.space_group_name_H-M   'P 1'
#
loop_
_entity.id
_entity.type
_entity.pdbx_description
1 polymer ?
#
loop_
_entity_poly.entity_id
_entity_poly.type
_entity_poly.pdbx_seq_one_letter_code
_entity_poly.pdbx_strand_id
1 'polypeptide(L)'
;MTDATALRVRWQDALTAARGGAPGPDPLPYADNLLERWAEPQRRYHTTAHLTQVLDRVDTLAGHAADPDLVRLAVWFHDAVYRPDRSENEERSAALAERALPEAGVPGTATAEVARLVRLTVTHDPAEGDTNGEVLCDADLAILAASPKEYAAYAAQVREEYGFVPDDAFREGRSAVLRQLLELPRLFRTPHGVEEWEPRARQNLTTELELLTH
;
A
#
# COMPACT_ATOMS: atom_id res chain seq x y z
N MET A 1 3.10 -19.55 -1.71
CA MET A 1 2.88 -18.92 -3.03
C MET A 1 1.58 -18.17 -2.95
N THR A 2 1.57 -16.89 -3.28
CA THR A 2 0.34 -16.11 -3.40
C THR A 2 -0.55 -16.73 -4.48
N ASP A 3 -1.84 -16.90 -4.19
CA ASP A 3 -2.78 -17.43 -5.18
C ASP A 3 -3.20 -16.33 -6.16
N ALA A 4 -2.57 -16.32 -7.33
CA ALA A 4 -2.88 -15.39 -8.40
C ALA A 4 -4.34 -15.53 -8.90
N THR A 5 -4.98 -16.69 -8.68
CA THR A 5 -6.41 -16.87 -9.00
C THR A 5 -7.27 -16.08 -8.04
N ALA A 6 -7.01 -16.19 -6.73
CA ALA A 6 -7.72 -15.42 -5.71
C ALA A 6 -7.54 -13.91 -5.90
N LEU A 7 -6.34 -13.44 -6.23
CA LEU A 7 -6.09 -12.03 -6.53
C LEU A 7 -6.88 -11.55 -7.76
N ARG A 8 -6.95 -12.33 -8.84
CA ARG A 8 -7.78 -11.97 -10.01
C ARG A 8 -9.26 -11.81 -9.66
N VAL A 9 -9.80 -12.67 -8.81
CA VAL A 9 -11.18 -12.56 -8.32
C VAL A 9 -11.36 -11.25 -7.55
N ARG A 10 -10.48 -10.94 -6.59
CA ARG A 10 -10.55 -9.70 -5.81
C ARG A 10 -10.46 -8.44 -6.69
N TRP A 11 -9.60 -8.45 -7.72
CA TRP A 11 -9.54 -7.37 -8.70
C TRP A 11 -10.85 -7.23 -9.47
N GLN A 12 -11.37 -8.34 -10.00
CA GLN A 12 -12.60 -8.35 -10.79
C GLN A 12 -13.79 -7.82 -9.98
N ASP A 13 -13.90 -8.23 -8.72
CA ASP A 13 -14.99 -7.78 -7.83
C ASP A 13 -14.90 -6.27 -7.57
N ALA A 14 -13.73 -5.77 -7.16
CA ALA A 14 -13.52 -4.35 -6.90
C ALA A 14 -13.74 -3.48 -8.16
N LEU A 15 -13.22 -3.92 -9.31
CA LEU A 15 -13.38 -3.19 -10.58
C LEU A 15 -14.85 -3.17 -11.03
N THR A 16 -15.56 -4.30 -10.88
CA THR A 16 -16.98 -4.40 -11.25
C THR A 16 -17.85 -3.52 -10.36
N ALA A 17 -17.56 -3.47 -9.06
CA ALA A 17 -18.22 -2.57 -8.13
C ALA A 17 -17.98 -1.10 -8.51
N ALA A 18 -16.73 -0.72 -8.81
CA ALA A 18 -16.36 0.64 -9.20
C ALA A 18 -16.99 1.10 -10.54
N ARG A 19 -17.41 0.16 -11.40
CA ARG A 19 -18.19 0.47 -12.62
C ARG A 19 -19.64 0.86 -12.34
N GLY A 20 -20.14 0.69 -11.11
CA GLY A 20 -21.52 1.01 -10.76
C GLY A 20 -22.56 0.14 -11.51
N GLY A 21 -22.20 -1.11 -11.82
CA GLY A 21 -23.08 -2.05 -12.54
C GLY A 21 -23.10 -1.89 -14.07
N ALA A 22 -22.31 -0.95 -14.63
CA ALA A 22 -22.16 -0.85 -16.06
C ALA A 22 -21.34 -2.03 -16.63
N PRO A 23 -21.72 -2.61 -17.78
CA PRO A 23 -20.86 -3.54 -18.49
C PRO A 23 -19.59 -2.80 -18.91
N GLY A 24 -18.46 -3.51 -18.89
CA GLY A 24 -17.18 -2.96 -19.32
C GLY A 24 -16.30 -4.04 -19.92
N PRO A 25 -15.07 -3.67 -20.33
CA PRO A 25 -14.11 -4.62 -20.87
C PRO A 25 -13.79 -5.76 -19.89
N ASP A 26 -13.18 -6.83 -20.39
CA ASP A 26 -12.67 -7.90 -19.54
C ASP A 26 -11.72 -7.31 -18.46
N PRO A 27 -11.98 -7.53 -17.16
CA PRO A 27 -11.11 -7.05 -16.09
C PRO A 27 -9.74 -7.74 -16.05
N LEU A 28 -9.64 -8.98 -16.54
CA LEU A 28 -8.49 -9.85 -16.28
C LEU A 28 -7.17 -9.37 -16.90
N PRO A 29 -7.12 -8.83 -18.14
CA PRO A 29 -5.88 -8.30 -18.70
C PRO A 29 -5.23 -7.20 -17.84
N TYR A 30 -6.04 -6.37 -17.17
CA TYR A 30 -5.53 -5.34 -16.26
C TYR A 30 -4.99 -5.94 -14.96
N ALA A 31 -5.68 -6.96 -14.42
CA ALA A 31 -5.20 -7.71 -13.26
C ALA A 31 -3.84 -8.36 -13.57
N ASP A 32 -3.72 -9.02 -14.72
CA ASP A 32 -2.51 -9.72 -15.14
C ASP A 32 -1.34 -8.75 -15.28
N ASN A 33 -1.56 -7.58 -15.92
CA ASN A 33 -0.51 -6.56 -16.02
C ASN A 33 -0.04 -6.06 -14.65
N LEU A 34 -0.95 -5.85 -13.71
CA LEU A 34 -0.59 -5.43 -12.36
C LEU A 34 0.15 -6.55 -11.61
N LEU A 35 -0.31 -7.80 -11.70
CA LEU A 35 0.37 -8.93 -11.09
C LEU A 35 1.79 -9.13 -11.63
N GLU A 36 2.01 -8.92 -12.92
CA GLU A 36 3.36 -8.93 -13.52
C GLU A 36 4.27 -7.86 -12.89
N ARG A 37 3.76 -6.64 -12.70
CA ARG A 37 4.50 -5.55 -12.03
C ARG A 37 4.83 -5.88 -10.58
N TRP A 38 3.87 -6.41 -9.84
CA TRP A 38 4.06 -6.86 -8.45
C TRP A 38 4.99 -8.08 -8.34
N ALA A 39 5.19 -8.83 -9.41
CA ALA A 39 6.08 -9.99 -9.48
C ALA A 39 7.47 -9.66 -10.04
N GLU A 40 7.78 -8.39 -10.32
CA GLU A 40 9.08 -7.99 -10.85
C GLU A 40 10.24 -8.46 -9.94
N PRO A 41 11.32 -9.02 -10.51
CA PRO A 41 12.31 -9.82 -9.78
C PRO A 41 13.19 -9.03 -8.81
N GLN A 42 13.21 -7.69 -8.91
CA GLN A 42 13.94 -6.84 -7.97
C GLN A 42 13.20 -6.63 -6.64
N ARG A 43 11.89 -6.90 -6.59
CA ARG A 43 11.08 -6.74 -5.37
C ARG A 43 11.40 -7.86 -4.38
N ARG A 44 11.40 -7.53 -3.10
CA ARG A 44 11.58 -8.48 -1.99
C ARG A 44 10.47 -8.34 -0.97
N TYR A 45 10.11 -7.11 -0.62
CA TYR A 45 8.98 -6.82 0.23
C TYR A 45 7.74 -6.48 -0.60
N HIS A 46 7.85 -5.51 -1.53
CA HIS A 46 6.74 -4.97 -2.31
C HIS A 46 6.32 -5.92 -3.44
N THR A 47 5.86 -7.10 -3.05
CA THR A 47 5.51 -8.24 -3.91
C THR A 47 4.00 -8.52 -3.90
N THR A 48 3.54 -9.52 -4.67
CA THR A 48 2.15 -10.00 -4.57
C THR A 48 1.76 -10.47 -3.15
N ALA A 49 2.73 -10.84 -2.31
CA ALA A 49 2.48 -11.16 -0.91
C ALA A 49 2.15 -9.91 -0.08
N HIS A 50 2.82 -8.78 -0.32
CA HIS A 50 2.46 -7.48 0.28
C HIS A 50 1.07 -7.05 -0.19
N LEU A 51 0.83 -7.07 -1.50
CA LEU A 51 -0.49 -6.75 -2.08
C LEU A 51 -1.63 -7.53 -1.40
N THR A 52 -1.44 -8.85 -1.20
CA THR A 52 -2.45 -9.69 -0.53
C THR A 52 -2.67 -9.25 0.91
N GLN A 53 -1.59 -9.00 1.66
CA GLN A 53 -1.67 -8.57 3.05
C GLN A 53 -2.40 -7.23 3.20
N VAL A 54 -2.09 -6.24 2.36
CA VAL A 54 -2.76 -4.93 2.40
C VAL A 54 -4.25 -5.08 2.08
N LEU A 55 -4.60 -5.85 1.04
CA LEU A 55 -6.01 -6.10 0.72
C LEU A 55 -6.74 -6.80 1.89
N ASP A 56 -6.12 -7.76 2.58
CA ASP A 56 -6.71 -8.42 3.76
C ASP A 56 -6.93 -7.45 4.93
N ARG A 57 -6.07 -6.43 5.06
CA ARG A 57 -6.23 -5.36 6.05
C ARG A 57 -7.33 -4.39 5.65
N VAL A 58 -7.47 -4.07 4.36
CA VAL A 58 -8.64 -3.34 3.85
C VAL A 58 -9.93 -4.09 4.16
N ASP A 59 -9.97 -5.42 4.00
CA ASP A 59 -11.16 -6.20 4.34
C ASP A 59 -11.51 -6.14 5.84
N THR A 60 -10.50 -6.08 6.70
CA THR A 60 -10.69 -5.88 8.16
C THR A 60 -11.27 -4.50 8.47
N LEU A 61 -10.86 -3.49 7.71
CA LEU A 61 -11.22 -2.08 7.92
C LEU A 61 -12.39 -1.60 7.03
N ALA A 62 -12.96 -2.46 6.20
CA ALA A 62 -13.87 -2.07 5.13
C ALA A 62 -15.12 -1.30 5.62
N GLY A 63 -15.56 -1.56 6.86
CA GLY A 63 -16.68 -0.85 7.48
C GLY A 63 -16.40 0.62 7.84
N HIS A 64 -15.13 1.04 7.85
CA HIS A 64 -14.73 2.44 8.08
C HIS A 64 -14.68 3.24 6.77
N ALA A 65 -14.32 2.60 5.65
CA ALA A 65 -14.20 3.25 4.35
C ALA A 65 -15.56 3.72 3.82
N ALA A 66 -15.60 4.90 3.20
CA ALA A 66 -16.77 5.38 2.49
C ALA A 66 -17.02 4.57 1.21
N ASP A 67 -15.95 4.16 0.53
CA ASP A 67 -15.98 3.28 -0.64
C ASP A 67 -14.79 2.30 -0.60
N PRO A 68 -14.97 1.12 0.02
CA PRO A 68 -13.89 0.14 0.18
C PRO A 68 -13.42 -0.45 -1.15
N ASP A 69 -14.22 -0.43 -2.22
CA ASP A 69 -13.80 -0.97 -3.51
C ASP A 69 -12.85 -0.02 -4.24
N LEU A 70 -13.05 1.30 -4.13
CA LEU A 70 -12.06 2.28 -4.59
C LEU A 70 -10.77 2.19 -3.78
N VAL A 71 -10.85 1.92 -2.47
CA VAL A 71 -9.65 1.68 -1.65
C VAL A 71 -8.91 0.42 -2.12
N ARG A 72 -9.62 -0.69 -2.39
CA ARG A 72 -9.00 -1.90 -2.96
C ARG A 72 -8.32 -1.60 -4.29
N LEU A 73 -8.97 -0.87 -5.20
CA LEU A 73 -8.33 -0.46 -6.46
C LEU A 73 -7.07 0.38 -6.21
N ALA A 74 -7.09 1.33 -5.26
CA ALA A 74 -5.89 2.09 -4.90
C ALA A 74 -4.76 1.20 -4.38
N VAL A 75 -5.06 0.19 -3.57
CA VAL A 75 -4.09 -0.81 -3.10
C VAL A 75 -3.42 -1.55 -4.27
N TRP A 76 -4.17 -1.90 -5.32
CA TRP A 76 -3.59 -2.53 -6.51
C TRP A 76 -2.58 -1.64 -7.25
N PHE A 77 -2.79 -0.32 -7.21
CA PHE A 77 -1.96 0.63 -7.95
C PHE A 77 -0.82 1.24 -7.15
N HIS A 78 -0.90 1.40 -5.82
CA HIS A 78 0.00 2.29 -5.07
C HIS A 78 1.50 2.06 -5.34
N ASP A 79 1.94 0.79 -5.35
CA ASP A 79 3.31 0.39 -5.70
C ASP A 79 3.41 -0.38 -7.03
N ALA A 80 2.42 -0.24 -7.92
CA ALA A 80 2.44 -0.87 -9.24
C ALA A 80 3.62 -0.37 -10.12
N VAL A 81 4.11 0.84 -9.87
CA VAL A 81 5.43 1.29 -10.33
C VAL A 81 6.34 1.35 -9.11
N TYR A 82 7.40 0.54 -9.10
CA TYR A 82 8.34 0.51 -7.97
C TYR A 82 9.79 0.50 -8.45
N ARG A 83 10.44 1.64 -8.23
CA ARG A 83 11.84 1.87 -8.57
C ARG A 83 12.48 2.51 -7.35
N PRO A 84 13.14 1.74 -6.47
CA PRO A 84 13.70 2.27 -5.22
C PRO A 84 14.79 3.33 -5.47
N ASP A 85 15.33 3.42 -6.69
CA ASP A 85 16.25 4.47 -7.15
C ASP A 85 15.55 5.80 -7.54
N ARG A 86 14.23 5.91 -7.38
CA ARG A 86 13.41 7.05 -7.82
C ARG A 86 12.41 7.47 -6.74
N SER A 87 12.07 8.76 -6.73
CA SER A 87 11.14 9.38 -5.78
C SER A 87 9.74 9.66 -6.38
N GLU A 88 9.46 9.17 -7.59
CA GLU A 88 8.23 9.48 -8.35
C GLU A 88 7.30 8.26 -8.47
N ASN A 89 7.51 7.22 -7.66
CA ASN A 89 6.85 5.94 -7.82
C ASN A 89 5.33 6.08 -7.67
N GLU A 90 4.88 6.75 -6.63
CA GLU A 90 3.48 6.95 -6.27
C GLU A 90 2.77 7.80 -7.34
N GLU A 91 3.41 8.86 -7.84
CA GLU A 91 2.85 9.66 -8.94
C GLU A 91 2.73 8.84 -10.24
N ARG A 92 3.75 8.02 -10.56
CA ARG A 92 3.71 7.15 -11.74
C ARG A 92 2.68 6.04 -11.61
N SER A 93 2.50 5.51 -10.41
CA SER A 93 1.45 4.56 -10.04
C SER A 93 0.06 5.19 -10.16
N ALA A 94 -0.12 6.43 -9.72
CA ALA A 94 -1.38 7.18 -9.88
C ALA A 94 -1.68 7.45 -11.36
N ALA A 95 -0.69 7.89 -12.13
CA ALA A 95 -0.83 8.10 -13.57
C ALA A 95 -1.13 6.79 -14.34
N LEU A 96 -0.64 5.64 -13.84
CA LEU A 96 -1.02 4.34 -14.37
C LEU A 96 -2.50 4.04 -14.11
N ALA A 97 -3.01 4.34 -12.91
CA ALA A 97 -4.43 4.19 -12.58
C ALA A 97 -5.32 5.10 -13.44
N GLU A 98 -4.91 6.36 -13.64
CA GLU A 98 -5.63 7.36 -14.47
C GLU A 98 -5.73 6.95 -15.94
N ARG A 99 -4.84 6.07 -16.42
CA ARG A 99 -4.89 5.48 -17.76
C ARG A 99 -5.71 4.21 -17.79
N ALA A 100 -5.41 3.26 -16.90
CA ALA A 100 -5.96 1.92 -16.95
C ALA A 100 -7.45 1.87 -16.55
N LEU A 101 -7.86 2.64 -15.55
CA LEU A 101 -9.23 2.56 -15.02
C LEU A 101 -10.29 3.07 -16.01
N PRO A 102 -10.10 4.20 -16.73
CA PRO A 102 -11.02 4.61 -17.78
C PRO A 102 -11.08 3.63 -18.95
N GLU A 103 -9.94 3.09 -19.38
CA GLU A 103 -9.88 2.04 -20.41
C GLU A 103 -10.62 0.78 -19.95
N ALA A 104 -10.63 0.50 -18.66
CA ALA A 104 -11.38 -0.56 -18.02
C ALA A 104 -12.83 -0.16 -17.67
N GLY A 105 -13.35 0.98 -18.16
CA GLY A 105 -14.75 1.38 -18.01
C GLY A 105 -15.14 1.96 -16.64
N VAL A 106 -14.17 2.31 -15.79
CA VAL A 106 -14.44 2.96 -14.49
C VAL A 106 -14.72 4.46 -14.72
N PRO A 107 -15.76 5.05 -14.09
CA PRO A 107 -16.08 6.46 -14.23
C PRO A 107 -14.92 7.39 -13.83
N GLY A 108 -14.87 8.58 -14.43
CA GLY A 108 -13.81 9.55 -14.18
C GLY A 108 -13.70 10.01 -12.72
N THR A 109 -14.83 10.12 -12.01
CA THR A 109 -14.85 10.49 -10.58
C THR A 109 -14.22 9.39 -9.70
N ALA A 110 -14.58 8.12 -9.95
CA ALA A 110 -13.99 6.97 -9.26
C ALA A 110 -12.49 6.83 -9.58
N THR A 111 -12.12 7.02 -10.84
CA THR A 111 -10.71 7.02 -11.27
C THR A 111 -9.90 8.09 -10.56
N ALA A 112 -10.42 9.32 -10.49
CA ALA A 112 -9.76 10.44 -9.81
C ALA A 112 -9.57 10.17 -8.31
N GLU A 113 -10.55 9.53 -7.66
CA GLU A 113 -10.44 9.15 -6.26
C GLU A 113 -9.37 8.07 -6.04
N VAL A 114 -9.34 7.03 -6.87
CA VAL A 114 -8.28 6.01 -6.80
C VAL A 114 -6.89 6.63 -6.98
N ALA A 115 -6.72 7.52 -7.96
CA ALA A 115 -5.45 8.19 -8.19
C ALA A 115 -5.05 9.14 -7.04
N ARG A 116 -6.02 9.83 -6.42
CA ARG A 116 -5.78 10.65 -5.21
C ARG A 116 -5.31 9.78 -4.04
N LEU A 117 -5.98 8.65 -3.81
CA LEU A 117 -5.62 7.69 -2.77
C LEU A 117 -4.22 7.11 -2.98
N VAL A 118 -3.87 6.74 -4.22
CA VAL A 118 -2.50 6.30 -4.55
C VAL A 118 -1.47 7.37 -4.17
N ARG A 119 -1.69 8.63 -4.56
CA ARG A 119 -0.77 9.74 -4.21
C ARG A 119 -0.66 9.98 -2.70
N LEU A 120 -1.71 9.68 -1.94
CA LEU A 120 -1.72 9.83 -0.49
C LEU A 120 -0.70 8.93 0.23
N THR A 121 -0.33 7.81 -0.40
CA THR A 121 0.69 6.89 0.13
C THR A 121 2.11 7.46 0.15
N VAL A 122 2.35 8.65 -0.43
CA VAL A 122 3.64 9.36 -0.27
C VAL A 122 3.88 9.78 1.18
N THR A 123 2.83 10.23 1.87
CA THR A 123 2.94 10.79 3.23
C THR A 123 2.28 9.94 4.29
N HIS A 124 1.35 9.05 3.89
CA HIS A 124 0.47 8.29 4.79
C HIS A 124 -0.26 9.18 5.82
N ASP A 125 -0.54 10.44 5.46
CA ASP A 125 -1.16 11.44 6.33
C ASP A 125 -2.50 11.92 5.75
N PRO A 126 -3.57 11.11 5.86
CA PRO A 126 -4.91 11.51 5.43
C PRO A 126 -5.46 12.64 6.31
N ALA A 127 -6.28 13.51 5.71
CA ALA A 127 -7.05 14.49 6.48
C ALA A 127 -8.07 13.79 7.37
N GLU A 128 -8.38 14.37 8.54
CA GLU A 128 -9.40 13.83 9.43
C GLU A 128 -10.77 13.72 8.72
N GLY A 129 -11.34 12.51 8.73
CA GLY A 129 -12.62 12.23 8.06
C GLY A 129 -12.48 11.82 6.60
N ASP A 130 -11.27 11.78 6.03
CA ASP A 130 -10.98 11.10 4.75
C ASP A 130 -10.96 9.59 4.97
N THR A 131 -12.12 8.99 5.21
CA THR A 131 -12.17 7.59 5.69
C THR A 131 -11.62 6.58 4.69
N ASN A 132 -11.65 6.87 3.38
CA ASN A 132 -10.98 6.04 2.37
C ASN A 132 -9.45 6.12 2.52
N GLY A 133 -8.91 7.34 2.67
CA GLY A 133 -7.49 7.55 2.90
C GLY A 133 -7.01 6.96 4.22
N GLU A 134 -7.80 7.10 5.29
CA GLU A 134 -7.55 6.49 6.60
C GLU A 134 -7.45 4.96 6.50
N VAL A 135 -8.37 4.31 5.77
CA VAL A 135 -8.29 2.85 5.56
C VAL A 135 -7.08 2.46 4.72
N LEU A 136 -6.80 3.17 3.62
CA LEU A 136 -5.65 2.85 2.75
C LEU A 136 -4.33 2.95 3.53
N CYS A 137 -4.10 4.07 4.20
CA CYS A 137 -2.86 4.32 4.93
C CYS A 137 -2.69 3.34 6.09
N ASP A 138 -3.74 3.07 6.87
CA ASP A 138 -3.68 2.09 7.94
C ASP A 138 -3.42 0.67 7.43
N ALA A 139 -4.06 0.28 6.32
CA ALA A 139 -3.88 -1.05 5.74
C ALA A 139 -2.46 -1.28 5.21
N ASP A 140 -1.88 -0.27 4.56
CA ASP A 140 -0.51 -0.34 4.03
C ASP A 140 0.55 -0.34 5.14
N LEU A 141 0.36 0.49 6.18
CA LEU A 141 1.25 0.56 7.34
C LEU A 141 1.05 -0.59 8.35
N ALA A 142 0.06 -1.46 8.18
CA ALA A 142 -0.26 -2.51 9.16
C ALA A 142 0.88 -3.52 9.40
N ILE A 143 1.82 -3.67 8.46
CA ILE A 143 3.04 -4.48 8.67
C ILE A 143 3.86 -4.00 9.88
N LEU A 144 3.78 -2.71 10.20
CA LEU A 144 4.51 -2.13 11.32
C LEU A 144 4.04 -2.73 12.64
N ALA A 145 2.78 -3.14 12.72
CA ALA A 145 2.18 -3.80 13.89
C ALA A 145 2.28 -5.34 13.87
N ALA A 146 3.09 -5.92 12.98
CA ALA A 146 3.32 -7.35 12.94
C ALA A 146 4.09 -7.86 14.17
N SER A 147 4.16 -9.18 14.35
CA SER A 147 5.01 -9.75 15.40
C SER A 147 6.48 -9.34 15.17
N PRO A 148 7.32 -9.28 16.22
CA PRO A 148 8.73 -8.88 16.07
C PRO A 148 9.49 -9.70 15.02
N LYS A 149 9.15 -10.99 14.87
CA LYS A 149 9.75 -11.86 13.86
C LYS A 149 9.36 -11.46 12.44
N GLU A 150 8.08 -11.18 12.21
CA GLU A 150 7.56 -10.75 10.91
C GLU A 150 8.09 -9.36 10.55
N TYR A 151 8.11 -8.44 11.52
CA TYR A 151 8.67 -7.11 11.34
C TYR A 151 10.15 -7.15 10.97
N ALA A 152 10.95 -7.98 11.64
CA ALA A 152 12.36 -8.15 11.30
C ALA A 152 12.57 -8.70 9.88
N ALA A 153 11.69 -9.62 9.43
CA ALA A 153 11.72 -10.11 8.06
C ALA A 153 11.34 -9.01 7.04
N TYR A 154 10.32 -8.20 7.36
CA TYR A 154 9.97 -7.00 6.59
C TYR A 154 11.15 -6.04 6.44
N ALA A 155 11.77 -5.65 7.56
CA ALA A 155 12.89 -4.71 7.55
C ALA A 155 14.09 -5.23 6.75
N ALA A 156 14.38 -6.54 6.85
CA ALA A 156 15.41 -7.19 6.06
C ALA A 156 15.10 -7.18 4.55
N GLN A 157 13.86 -7.48 4.16
CA GLN A 157 13.42 -7.43 2.76
C GLN A 157 13.49 -6.01 2.18
N VAL A 158 13.10 -4.99 2.96
CA VAL A 158 13.29 -3.58 2.57
C VAL A 158 14.78 -3.28 2.41
N ARG A 159 15.66 -3.71 3.34
CA ARG A 159 17.11 -3.52 3.18
C ARG A 159 17.63 -4.13 1.88
N GLU A 160 17.15 -5.30 1.49
CA GLU A 160 17.52 -5.95 0.22
C GLU A 160 17.08 -5.13 -1.01
N GLU A 161 15.89 -4.54 -1.01
CA GLU A 161 15.41 -3.68 -2.12
C GLU A 161 16.29 -2.44 -2.32
N TYR A 162 16.88 -1.94 -1.23
CA TYR A 162 17.85 -0.84 -1.24
C TYR A 162 19.30 -1.32 -1.23
N GLY A 163 19.59 -2.56 -1.63
CA GLY A 163 20.95 -3.13 -1.60
C GLY A 163 22.00 -2.35 -2.42
N PHE A 164 21.55 -1.49 -3.34
CA PHE A 164 22.40 -0.58 -4.11
C PHE A 164 22.82 0.68 -3.34
N VAL A 165 22.15 0.99 -2.22
CA VAL A 165 22.45 2.12 -1.34
C VAL A 165 23.53 1.71 -0.32
N PRO A 166 24.62 2.49 -0.16
CA PRO A 166 25.62 2.24 0.88
C PRO A 166 25.00 2.18 2.28
N ASP A 167 25.58 1.36 3.16
CA ASP A 167 24.99 1.07 4.47
C ASP A 167 24.72 2.33 5.31
N ASP A 168 25.68 3.25 5.41
CA ASP A 168 25.50 4.48 6.19
C ASP A 168 24.36 5.35 5.64
N ALA A 169 24.28 5.49 4.31
CA ALA A 169 23.23 6.26 3.65
C ALA A 169 21.85 5.58 3.80
N PHE A 170 21.79 4.25 3.74
CA PHE A 170 20.56 3.51 4.01
C PHE A 170 20.11 3.69 5.46
N ARG A 171 21.02 3.57 6.43
CA ARG A 171 20.70 3.75 7.85
C ARG A 171 20.19 5.16 8.13
N GLU A 172 20.82 6.19 7.56
CA GLU A 172 20.37 7.58 7.69
C GLU A 172 18.97 7.78 7.08
N GLY A 173 18.77 7.36 5.83
CA GLY A 173 17.49 7.50 5.13
C GLY A 173 16.36 6.72 5.80
N ARG A 174 16.60 5.46 6.16
CA ARG A 174 15.62 4.63 6.88
C ARG A 174 15.28 5.24 8.24
N SER A 175 16.28 5.69 8.99
CA SER A 175 16.06 6.37 10.27
C SER A 175 15.22 7.65 10.12
N ALA A 176 15.40 8.41 9.03
CA ALA A 176 14.58 9.58 8.75
C ALA A 176 13.11 9.21 8.54
N VAL A 177 12.82 8.15 7.75
CA VAL A 177 11.46 7.63 7.54
C VAL A 177 10.83 7.18 8.86
N LEU A 178 11.56 6.41 9.67
CA LEU A 178 11.05 5.94 10.96
C LEU A 178 10.73 7.09 11.92
N ARG A 179 11.58 8.13 11.96
CA ARG A 179 11.31 9.34 12.75
C ARG A 179 10.07 10.07 12.27
N GLN A 180 9.93 10.27 10.96
CA GLN A 180 8.74 10.91 10.39
C GLN A 180 7.45 10.17 10.79
N LEU A 181 7.44 8.84 10.70
CA LEU A 181 6.29 8.02 11.12
C LEU A 181 6.02 8.13 12.63
N LEU A 182 7.06 8.14 13.46
CA LEU A 182 6.92 8.27 14.92
C LEU A 182 6.44 9.67 15.35
N GLU A 183 6.77 10.71 14.59
CA GLU A 183 6.34 12.10 14.79
C GLU A 183 4.87 12.34 14.44
N LEU A 184 4.22 11.44 13.69
CA LEU A 184 2.79 11.53 13.45
C LEU A 184 2.02 11.49 14.78
N PRO A 185 1.10 12.46 15.03
CA PRO A 185 0.28 12.47 16.25
C PRO A 185 -0.49 11.17 16.45
N ARG A 186 -0.91 10.56 15.34
CA ARG A 186 -1.52 9.23 15.27
C ARG A 186 -0.90 8.50 14.08
N LEU A 187 -0.28 7.35 14.34
CA LEU A 187 0.31 6.52 13.29
C LEU A 187 -0.80 5.80 12.51
N PHE A 188 -1.85 5.38 13.21
CA PHE A 188 -3.06 4.81 12.62
C PHE A 188 -4.27 5.71 12.86
N ARG A 189 -5.19 5.75 11.89
CA ARG A 189 -6.31 6.71 11.83
C ARG A 189 -7.65 6.05 12.10
N THR A 190 -7.82 4.80 11.72
CA THR A 190 -9.01 4.02 12.04
C THR A 190 -9.05 3.66 13.53
N PRO A 191 -10.24 3.51 14.15
CA PRO A 191 -10.34 3.05 15.53
C PRO A 191 -9.62 1.71 15.77
N HIS A 192 -9.79 0.75 14.85
CA HIS A 192 -9.13 -0.55 14.93
C HIS A 192 -7.60 -0.42 14.88
N GLY A 193 -7.06 0.38 13.95
CA GLY A 193 -5.62 0.60 13.84
C GLY A 193 -5.03 1.24 15.11
N VAL A 194 -5.73 2.20 15.72
CA VAL A 194 -5.28 2.80 16.98
C VAL A 194 -5.27 1.80 18.14
N GLU A 195 -6.35 1.04 18.28
CA GLU A 195 -6.53 0.14 19.43
C GLU A 195 -5.64 -1.11 19.33
N GLU A 196 -5.58 -1.73 18.16
CA GLU A 196 -4.99 -3.05 17.98
C GLU A 196 -3.56 -3.01 17.40
N TRP A 197 -3.22 -1.97 16.62
CA TRP A 197 -1.98 -1.94 15.83
C TRP A 197 -0.95 -0.93 16.34
N GLU A 198 -1.39 0.29 16.69
CA GLU A 198 -0.49 1.40 17.03
C GLU A 198 0.50 1.10 18.16
N PRO A 199 0.11 0.47 19.29
CA PRO A 199 1.05 0.19 20.37
C PRO A 199 2.23 -0.69 19.92
N ARG A 200 1.95 -1.74 19.13
CA ARG A 200 2.99 -2.64 18.62
C ARG A 200 3.82 -1.99 17.53
N ALA A 201 3.20 -1.22 16.65
CA ALA A 201 3.93 -0.51 15.60
C ALA A 201 4.93 0.49 16.17
N ARG A 202 4.54 1.30 17.15
CA ARG A 202 5.47 2.23 17.81
C ARG A 202 6.62 1.52 18.50
N GLN A 203 6.37 0.37 19.13
CA GLN A 203 7.43 -0.47 19.71
C GLN A 203 8.42 -0.97 18.64
N ASN A 204 7.91 -1.52 17.53
CA ASN A 204 8.75 -2.04 16.45
C ASN A 204 9.58 -0.92 15.77
N LEU A 205 8.94 0.21 15.44
CA LEU A 205 9.60 1.38 14.84
C LEU A 205 10.72 1.93 15.73
N THR A 206 10.46 2.06 17.03
CA THR A 206 11.46 2.53 18.01
C THR A 206 12.63 1.56 18.11
N THR A 207 12.34 0.26 18.17
CA THR A 207 13.38 -0.79 18.23
C THR A 207 14.26 -0.78 16.97
N GLU A 208 13.67 -0.65 15.78
CA GLU A 208 14.44 -0.55 14.54
C GLU A 208 15.29 0.72 14.52
N LEU A 209 14.73 1.86 14.93
CA LEU A 209 15.45 3.13 14.98
C LEU A 209 16.67 3.08 15.92
N GLU A 210 16.53 2.46 17.09
CA GLU A 210 17.67 2.23 18.01
C GLU A 210 18.75 1.41 17.31
N LEU A 211 18.39 0.26 16.71
CA LEU A 211 19.35 -0.60 16.00
C LEU A 211 20.07 0.08 14.83
N LEU A 212 19.41 1.03 14.15
CA LEU A 212 19.98 1.77 13.02
C LEU A 212 20.85 2.96 13.46
N THR A 213 20.74 3.42 14.70
CA THR A 213 21.48 4.59 15.21
C THR A 213 22.65 4.22 16.12
N HIS A 214 22.81 2.94 16.44
CA HIS A 214 23.91 2.38 17.24
C HIS A 214 25.16 1.95 16.45
#